data_AF-A0A519F322-F1
#
_entry.id   AF-A0A519F322-F1
#
_cell.length_a   1.000
_cell.length_b   1.000
_cell.length_c   1.000
_cell.angle_alpha   90.00
_cell.angle_beta   90.00
_cell.angle_gamma   90.00
#
_symmetry.space_group_name_H-M   'P 1'
#
loop_
_entity.id
_entity.type
_entity.pdbx_description
1 polymer ?
#
loop_
_entity_poly.entity_id
_entity_poly.type
_entity_poly.pdbx_seq_one_letter_code
_entity_poly.pdbx_strand_id
1 'polypeptide(L)' 'MEIERETGVTQPPCWCMSADFTKALRARVPADARGLACICANCAAAAAAASMETP' A
#
# COMPACT_ATOMS: atom_id res chain seq x y z
N MET A 1 15.90 -2.98 -4.98
CA MET A 1 14.91 -4.08 -5.10
C MET A 1 15.59 -5.30 -5.73
N GLU A 2 15.09 -6.52 -5.53
CA GLU A 2 15.80 -7.75 -5.97
C GLU A 2 16.19 -7.73 -7.46
N ILE A 3 15.26 -7.36 -8.35
CA ILE A 3 15.54 -7.27 -9.80
C ILE A 3 16.66 -6.26 -10.13
N GLU A 4 16.76 -5.15 -9.41
CA GLU A 4 17.86 -4.18 -9.59
C GLU A 4 19.22 -4.80 -9.23
N ARG A 5 19.26 -5.61 -8.17
CA ARG A 5 20.49 -6.28 -7.72
C ARG A 5 20.94 -7.31 -8.75
N GLU A 6 20.00 -8.02 -9.35
CA GLU A 6 20.27 -9.07 -10.35
C GLU A 6 20.64 -8.49 -11.73
N THR A 7 19.97 -7.41 -12.15
CA THR A 7 20.07 -6.91 -13.54
C THR A 7 20.90 -5.63 -13.67
N GLY A 8 21.15 -4.91 -12.58
CA GLY A 8 21.76 -3.58 -12.60
C GLY A 8 20.85 -2.49 -13.18
N VAL A 9 19.62 -2.81 -13.58
CA VAL A 9 18.65 -1.85 -14.11
C VAL A 9 17.91 -1.20 -12.95
N THR A 10 18.07 0.11 -12.80
CA THR A 10 17.36 0.91 -11.80
C THR A 10 15.85 0.65 -11.88
N GLN A 11 15.28 0.21 -10.77
CA GLN A 11 13.85 -0.05 -10.71
C GLN A 11 13.10 1.25 -10.40
N PRO A 12 11.97 1.52 -11.06
CA PRO A 12 11.13 2.64 -10.67
C PRO A 12 10.64 2.44 -9.22
N PRO A 13 10.20 3.51 -8.52
CA PRO A 13 9.53 3.34 -7.24
C PRO A 13 8.37 2.34 -7.38
N CYS A 14 8.25 1.40 -6.44
CA CYS A 14 7.05 0.57 -6.35
C CYS A 14 5.82 1.49 -6.33
N TRP A 15 4.68 1.09 -6.95
CA TRP A 15 3.43 1.86 -6.75
C TRP A 15 3.26 2.15 -5.27
N CYS A 16 3.58 1.12 -4.45
CA CYS A 16 4.02 1.16 -3.06
C CYS A 16 3.96 2.51 -2.36
N MET A 17 4.90 3.31 -2.84
CA MET A 17 5.42 4.49 -2.20
C MET A 17 4.63 5.74 -2.58
N SER A 18 3.77 5.64 -3.59
CA SER A 18 2.97 6.74 -4.13
C SER A 18 1.47 6.60 -3.83
N ALA A 19 1.00 5.45 -3.33
CA ALA A 19 -0.40 5.32 -2.92
C ALA A 19 -0.68 6.03 -1.59
N ASP A 20 -1.88 6.59 -1.48
CA ASP A 20 -2.38 7.14 -0.22
C ASP A 20 -3.02 6.05 0.65
N PHE A 21 -2.48 5.88 1.84
CA PHE A 21 -3.03 5.00 2.87
C PHE A 21 -3.65 5.85 3.99
N THR A 22 -4.95 6.10 3.86
CA THR A 22 -5.71 6.84 4.85
C THR A 22 -5.56 6.25 6.26
N LYS A 23 -5.73 7.08 7.29
CA LYS A 23 -5.68 6.61 8.69
C LYS A 23 -6.71 5.50 8.95
N ALA A 24 -7.89 5.62 8.35
CA ALA A 24 -8.96 4.63 8.46
C ALA A 24 -8.53 3.27 7.88
N LEU A 25 -7.84 3.26 6.74
CA LEU A 25 -7.32 2.03 6.15
C LEU A 25 -6.21 1.41 7.00
N ARG A 26 -5.25 2.22 7.48
CA ARG A 26 -4.18 1.76 8.37
C ARG A 26 -4.70 1.17 9.67
N ALA A 27 -5.79 1.72 10.21
CA ALA A 27 -6.42 1.20 11.43
C ALA A 27 -7.00 -0.22 11.27
N ARG A 28 -7.29 -0.65 10.04
CA ARG A 28 -7.76 -2.02 9.74
C ARG A 28 -6.66 -3.07 9.86
N VAL A 29 -5.38 -2.67 9.87
CA VAL A 29 -4.28 -3.62 10.04
C VAL A 29 -4.22 -4.07 11.51
N PRO A 30 -4.28 -5.39 11.78
CA PRO A 30 -4.13 -5.96 13.12
C PRO A 30 -2.87 -5.44 13.82
N ALA A 31 -2.95 -5.21 15.14
CA ALA A 31 -1.89 -4.53 15.87
C ALA A 31 -0.53 -5.24 15.79
N ASP A 32 -0.56 -6.57 15.84
CA ASP A 32 0.59 -7.47 15.69
C ASP A 32 1.18 -7.50 14.28
N ALA A 33 0.41 -7.07 13.27
CA ALA A 33 0.85 -7.03 11.87
C ALA A 33 1.32 -5.63 11.42
N ARG A 34 1.21 -4.60 12.27
CA ARG A 34 1.60 -3.22 11.90
C ARG A 34 3.10 -3.11 11.70
N GLY A 35 3.51 -2.53 10.56
CA GLY A 35 4.92 -2.42 10.18
C GLY A 35 5.52 -3.72 9.62
N LEU A 36 4.74 -4.81 9.59
CA LEU A 36 5.14 -6.12 9.06
C LEU A 36 4.34 -6.50 7.81
N ALA A 37 3.04 -6.22 7.81
CA ALA A 37 2.15 -6.54 6.69
C ALA A 37 2.05 -5.38 5.68
N CYS A 38 2.03 -5.75 4.41
CA CYS A 38 1.74 -4.82 3.31
C CYS A 38 0.24 -4.63 3.11
N ILE A 39 -0.17 -3.42 2.73
CA ILE A 39 -1.54 -3.15 2.23
C ILE A 39 -1.50 -3.27 0.71
N CYS A 40 -2.31 -4.15 0.12
CA CYS A 40 -2.32 -4.38 -1.33
C CYS A 40 -3.19 -3.35 -2.07
N ALA A 41 -3.02 -3.30 -3.41
CA ALA A 41 -3.76 -2.38 -4.27
C ALA A 41 -5.28 -2.51 -4.13
N ASN A 42 -5.78 -3.75 -4.00
CA ASN A 42 -7.22 -4.00 -3.84
C ASN A 42 -7.76 -3.40 -2.52
N CYS A 43 -7.01 -3.57 -1.43
CA CYS A 43 -7.38 -2.99 -0.13
C CYS A 43 -7.35 -1.45 -0.17
N ALA A 44 -6.35 -0.87 -0.85
CA ALA A 44 -6.27 0.58 -1.05
C ALA A 44 -7.45 1.12 -1.87
N ALA A 45 -7.76 0.48 -3.00
CA ALA A 45 -8.88 0.85 -3.87
C ALA A 45 -10.23 0.75 -3.15
N ALA A 46 -10.47 -0.35 -2.42
CA ALA A 46 -11.70 -0.54 -1.66
C ALA A 46 -11.89 0.53 -0.57
N ALA A 47 -10.81 0.98 0.08
CA ALA A 47 -10.88 2.03 1.08
C ALA A 47 -11.13 3.42 0.47
N ALA A 48 -10.55 3.69 -0.70
CA ALA A 48 -10.82 4.91 -1.46
C ALA A 48 -12.29 4.97 -1.89
N ALA A 49 -12.83 3.89 -2.45
CA ALA A 49 -14.24 3.77 -2.81
C ALA A 49 -15.17 4.01 -1.61
N ALA A 50 -14.88 3.38 -0.46
CA ALA A 50 -15.66 3.58 0.76
C ALA A 50 -15.63 5.02 1.31
N SER A 51 -14.60 5.80 0.97
CA SER A 51 -14.48 7.21 1.38
C SER A 51 -15.28 8.16 0.48
N MET A 52 -15.66 7.72 -0.72
CA MET A 52 -16.46 8.49 -1.69
C MET A 52 -17.97 8.28 -1.53
N GLU A 53 -18.39 7.27 -0.78
CA GLU A 53 -19.81 6.95 -0.53
C GLU A 53 -20.42 7.74 0.66
N THR A 54 -19.73 8.77 1.15
CA THR A 54 -20.27 9.62 2.25
C THR A 54 -21.11 10.75 1.63
N PRO A 55 -22.44 10.80 1.87
CA PRO A 55 -23.26 11.95 1.48
C PRO A 55 -22.96 13.21 2.30
#